data_AF-N9FAC4-F1
#
_entry.id   AF-N9FAC4-F1
#
_cell.length_a   1.000
_cell.length_b   1.000
_cell.length_c   1.000
_cell.angle_alpha   90.00
_cell.angle_beta   90.00
_cell.angle_gamma   90.00
#
_symmetry.space_group_name_H-M   'P 1'
#
loop_
_entity.id
_entity.type
_entity.pdbx_description
1 polymer ?
#
loop_
_entity_poly.entity_id
_entity_poly.type
_entity_poly.pdbx_seq_one_letter_code
_entity_poly.pdbx_strand_id
1 'polypeptide(L)'
;KKLIAVLAIGFCWCYLTGEWQHDRKKAIKIKKHGRLSVSLFRYGLDYVQMAILRLIGFGKKEEFKKVLAILRKKKPDRTRIL
;
A
#
# COMPACT_ATOMS: atom_id res chain seq x y z
N LYS A 1 14.10 20.11 -5.26
CA LYS A 1 13.50 19.25 -6.32
C LYS A 1 13.64 17.74 -6.02
N LYS A 2 14.82 17.22 -5.63
CA LYS A 2 15.03 15.77 -5.35
C LYS A 2 14.11 15.18 -4.26
N LEU A 3 13.86 15.91 -3.18
CA LEU A 3 12.97 15.44 -2.08
C LEU A 3 11.52 15.23 -2.52
N ILE A 4 11.00 16.08 -3.40
CA ILE A 4 9.62 15.95 -3.90
C ILE A 4 9.47 14.67 -4.71
N ALA A 5 10.48 14.31 -5.51
CA ALA A 5 10.48 13.06 -6.26
C ALA A 5 10.46 11.83 -5.32
N VAL A 6 11.26 11.85 -4.25
CA VAL A 6 11.28 10.78 -3.25
C VAL A 6 9.93 10.67 -2.54
N LEU A 7 9.33 11.80 -2.16
CA LEU A 7 8.00 11.85 -1.55
C LEU A 7 6.92 11.29 -2.49
N ALA A 8 6.96 11.65 -3.78
CA ALA A 8 6.02 11.13 -4.77
C ALA A 8 6.13 9.62 -4.93
N ILE A 9 7.36 9.08 -4.98
CA ILE A 9 7.60 7.63 -5.06
C ILE A 9 7.07 6.94 -3.80
N GLY A 10 7.40 7.46 -2.62
CA GLY A 10 6.91 6.92 -1.34
C GLY A 10 5.38 6.96 -1.24
N PHE A 11 4.77 8.05 -1.73
CA PHE A 11 3.32 8.19 -1.79
C PHE A 11 2.69 7.11 -2.69
N CYS A 12 3.17 6.98 -3.92
CA CYS A 12 2.70 5.96 -4.86
C CYS A 12 2.84 4.55 -4.30
N TRP A 13 3.98 4.26 -3.65
CA TRP A 13 4.21 2.95 -3.05
C TRP A 13 3.18 2.61 -1.96
N CYS A 14 2.94 3.55 -1.03
CA CYS A 14 1.97 3.36 0.05
C CYS A 14 0.56 3.23 -0.51
N TYR A 15 0.19 4.05 -1.50
CA TYR A 15 -1.13 3.96 -2.12
C TYR A 15 -1.37 2.60 -2.80
N LEU A 16 -0.42 2.13 -3.61
CA LEU A 16 -0.51 0.81 -4.28
C LEU A 16 -0.59 -0.34 -3.28
N THR A 17 0.16 -0.25 -2.19
CA THR A 17 0.12 -1.23 -1.10
C THR A 17 -1.25 -1.25 -0.42
N GLY A 18 -1.83 -0.07 -0.19
CA GLY A 18 -3.17 0.08 0.38
C GLY A 18 -4.28 -0.48 -0.51
N GLU A 19 -4.22 -0.22 -1.81
CA GLU A 19 -5.12 -0.86 -2.79
C GLU A 19 -4.99 -2.39 -2.76
N TRP A 20 -3.76 -2.91 -2.86
CA TRP A 20 -3.53 -4.36 -2.80
C TRP A 20 -4.08 -4.98 -1.52
N GLN A 21 -3.90 -4.31 -0.38
CA GLN A 21 -4.35 -4.80 0.90
C GLN A 21 -5.87 -4.76 1.03
N HIS A 22 -6.50 -3.70 0.50
CA HIS A 22 -7.95 -3.56 0.43
C HIS A 22 -8.57 -4.68 -0.42
N ASP A 23 -7.98 -4.96 -1.58
CA ASP A 23 -8.51 -5.93 -2.55
C ASP A 23 -8.27 -7.39 -2.12
N ARG A 24 -7.11 -7.70 -1.54
CA ARG A 24 -6.66 -9.10 -1.37
C ARG A 24 -6.54 -9.59 0.07
N LYS A 25 -6.43 -8.68 1.04
CA LYS A 25 -6.10 -9.06 2.42
C LYS A 25 -7.26 -8.77 3.36
N LYS A 26 -7.70 -7.52 3.40
CA LYS A 26 -8.82 -7.07 4.22
C LYS A 26 -9.39 -5.79 3.65
N ALA A 27 -10.64 -5.88 3.18
CA ALA A 27 -11.37 -4.72 2.71
C ALA A 27 -11.55 -3.70 3.85
N ILE A 28 -11.37 -2.43 3.50
CA ILE A 28 -11.63 -1.30 4.39
C ILE A 28 -13.15 -1.12 4.43
N LYS A 29 -13.71 -1.01 5.64
CA LYS A 29 -15.15 -0.81 5.83
C LYS A 29 -15.59 0.54 5.25
N ILE A 30 -16.67 0.53 4.49
CA ILE A 30 -17.36 1.75 4.04
C ILE A 30 -18.29 2.22 5.17
N LYS A 31 -18.22 3.50 5.53
CA LYS A 31 -19.10 4.12 6.53
C LYS A 31 -20.47 4.44 5.94
N LYS A 32 -21.46 4.77 6.79
CA LYS A 32 -22.84 5.12 6.37
C LYS A 32 -22.91 6.21 5.29
N HIS A 33 -21.96 7.15 5.29
CA HIS A 33 -21.84 8.23 4.31
C HIS A 33 -21.05 7.84 3.04
N GLY A 34 -20.88 6.56 2.74
CA GLY A 34 -20.30 6.06 1.49
C GLY A 34 -18.78 6.18 1.33
N ARG A 35 -18.04 6.74 2.31
CA ARG A 35 -16.57 6.83 2.24
C ARG A 35 -15.90 5.72 3.04
N LEU A 36 -14.70 5.31 2.59
CA LEU A 36 -13.83 4.38 3.30
C LEU A 36 -13.52 4.90 4.72
N SER A 37 -13.42 4.00 5.69
CA SER A 37 -13.11 4.37 7.07
C SER A 37 -11.68 4.87 7.27
N VAL A 38 -10.77 4.53 6.37
CA VAL A 38 -9.38 5.00 6.29
C VAL A 38 -9.01 5.17 4.81
N SER A 39 -8.12 6.12 4.49
CA SER A 39 -7.63 6.28 3.12
C SER A 39 -6.76 5.10 2.70
N LEU A 40 -6.74 4.78 1.41
CA LEU A 40 -5.87 3.74 0.87
C LEU A 40 -4.40 4.02 1.15
N PHE A 41 -3.97 5.28 1.02
CA PHE A 41 -2.60 5.69 1.36
C PHE A 41 -2.26 5.37 2.81
N ARG A 42 -3.11 5.77 3.78
CA ARG A 42 -2.84 5.49 5.20
C ARG A 42 -2.82 4.00 5.47
N TYR A 43 -3.77 3.27 4.90
CA TYR A 43 -3.87 1.83 5.06
C TYR A 43 -2.60 1.11 4.58
N GLY A 44 -2.09 1.50 3.42
CA GLY A 44 -0.84 0.95 2.89
C GLY A 44 0.40 1.43 3.64
N LEU A 45 0.45 2.69 4.09
CA LEU A 45 1.55 3.23 4.89
C LEU A 45 1.74 2.44 6.19
N ASP A 46 0.65 2.15 6.90
CA ASP A 46 0.68 1.37 8.15
C ASP A 46 1.29 -0.02 7.90
N TYR A 47 0.98 -0.64 6.76
CA TYR A 47 1.52 -1.94 6.37
C TYR A 47 3.00 -1.89 5.98
N VAL A 48 3.40 -0.88 5.19
CA VAL A 48 4.80 -0.64 4.83
C VAL A 48 5.64 -0.41 6.09
N GLN A 49 5.15 0.44 7.01
CA GLN A 49 5.79 0.70 8.30
C GLN A 49 5.96 -0.59 9.10
N MET A 50 4.92 -1.41 9.22
CA MET A 50 4.98 -2.70 9.91
C MET A 50 6.02 -3.63 9.28
N ALA A 51 6.07 -3.71 7.94
CA ALA A 51 7.04 -4.54 7.23
C ALA A 51 8.50 -4.07 7.47
N ILE A 52 8.74 -2.76 7.47
CA ILE A 52 10.06 -2.17 7.77
C ILE A 52 10.46 -2.42 9.22
N LEU A 53 9.56 -2.19 10.18
CA LEU A 53 9.84 -2.43 11.60
C LEU A 53 10.15 -3.90 11.86
N ARG A 54 9.43 -4.83 11.22
CA ARG A 54 9.72 -6.27 11.33
C ARG A 54 11.03 -6.69 10.66
N LEU A 55 11.40 -6.03 9.57
CA LEU A 55 12.69 -6.22 8.92
C LEU A 55 13.83 -5.81 9.86
N ILE A 56 13.75 -4.60 10.43
CA ILE A 56 14.81 -4.03 11.27
C ILE A 56 14.87 -4.74 12.63
N GLY A 57 13.73 -4.94 13.29
CA GLY A 57 13.68 -5.46 14.65
C GLY A 57 13.84 -6.98 14.77
N PHE A 58 13.40 -7.75 13.77
CA PHE A 58 13.34 -9.22 13.86
C PHE A 58 13.99 -9.93 12.68
N GLY A 59 14.60 -9.21 11.73
CA GLY A 59 15.20 -9.79 10.53
C GLY A 59 14.18 -10.45 9.57
N LYS A 60 12.87 -10.22 9.74
CA LYS A 60 11.82 -10.88 8.95
C LYS A 60 11.70 -10.24 7.56
N LYS A 61 12.50 -10.73 6.61
CA LYS A 61 12.57 -10.22 5.23
C LYS A 61 11.33 -10.53 4.39
N GLU A 62 10.55 -11.55 4.72
CA GLU A 62 9.46 -12.03 3.87
C GLU A 62 8.33 -11.02 3.67
N GLU A 63 7.90 -10.32 4.73
CA GLU A 63 6.90 -9.27 4.60
C GLU A 63 7.42 -8.09 3.77
N PHE A 64 8.69 -7.74 3.95
CA PHE A 64 9.32 -6.69 3.17
C PHE A 64 9.42 -7.06 1.68
N LYS A 65 9.83 -8.30 1.35
CA LYS A 65 9.84 -8.80 -0.03
C LYS A 65 8.46 -8.75 -0.68
N LYS A 66 7.39 -9.09 0.06
CA LYS A 66 6.00 -8.98 -0.44
C LYS A 66 5.65 -7.55 -0.80
N VAL A 67 5.94 -6.59 0.08
CA VAL A 67 5.67 -5.17 -0.14
C VAL A 67 6.49 -4.62 -1.32
N LEU A 68 7.74 -5.07 -1.51
CA LEU A 68 8.55 -4.75 -2.69
C LEU A 68 7.99 -5.37 -3.97
N ALA A 69 7.46 -6.60 -3.90
CA ALA A 69 6.87 -7.26 -5.06
C ALA A 69 5.60 -6.55 -5.55
N ILE A 70 4.88 -5.82 -4.69
CA ILE A 70 3.72 -5.00 -5.08
C ILE A 70 4.15 -3.89 -6.05
N LEU A 71 5.29 -3.25 -5.83
CA LEU A 71 5.83 -2.22 -6.74
C LEU A 71 6.15 -2.76 -8.13
N ARG A 72 6.54 -4.03 -8.21
CA ARG A 72 6.91 -4.67 -9.48
C ARG A 72 5.70 -5.16 -10.27
N LYS A 73 4.52 -5.27 -9.65
CA LYS A 73 3.33 -5.78 -10.34
C LYS A 73 2.70 -4.69 -11.20
N LYS A 74 2.72 -4.92 -12.52
CA LYS A 74 1.89 -4.17 -13.47
C LYS A 74 0.42 -4.51 -13.17
N LYS A 75 -0.41 -3.51 -12.82
CA LYS A 75 -1.86 -3.74 -12.72
C LYS A 75 -2.40 -4.10 -14.11
N PRO A 76 -3.33 -5.07 -14.23
CA PRO A 76 -4.15 -5.17 -15.43
C PRO A 76 -4.98 -3.89 -15.56
N ASP A 77 -5.13 -3.41 -16.79
CA ASP A 77 -5.79 -2.14 -17.11
C ASP A 77 -7.15 -2.01 -16.40
N ARG A 78 -7.31 -0.95 -15.60
CA ARG A 78 -8.50 -0.67 -14.80
C ARG A 78 -9.67 -0.11 -15.63
N THR A 79 -9.57 -0.14 -16.96
CA THR A 79 -10.54 0.43 -17.91
C THR A 79 -11.70 -0.49 -18.28
N ARG A 80 -11.85 -1.67 -17.66
CA ARG A 80 -12.95 -2.61 -17.94
C ARG A 80 -14.08 -2.63 -16.90
N ILE A 81 -14.11 -1.70 -15.96
CA ILE A 81 -15.16 -1.63 -14.93
C ILE A 81 -15.67 -0.19 -14.83
N LEU A 82 -16.20 0.33 -15.93
CA LEU A 82 -17.18 1.40 -16.00
C LEU A 82 -18.21 1.01 -17.06
#